data_AF-A0A5E7TSC1-F1
#
_entry.id   AF-A0A5E7TSC1-F1
#
_cell.length_a   1.000
_cell.length_b   1.000
_cell.length_c   1.000
_cell.angle_alpha   90.00
_cell.angle_beta   90.00
_cell.angle_gamma   90.00
#
_symmetry.space_group_name_H-M   'P 1'
#
loop_
_entity.id
_entity.type
_entity.pdbx_description
1 polymer ?
#
loop_
_entity_poly.entity_id
_entity_poly.type
_entity_poly.pdbx_seq_one_letter_code
_entity_poly.pdbx_strand_id
1 'polypeptide(L)'
;MISNHLNLVEQLRPKSNELTAQVEQYLAAGGKIEEAAPYNYKPKPISYSNQMPPAPKPFVRRRVEAPPPPPDAFDARQQARERLVDQIRGLSSTQTQVEVAAVVGVSRKAIYNIAKEHGITFQRPTRGGANDALRKEQADARDAKYAERIRAFMELGITRRQCCGKLAIGNKAFERIIAAHDIDYPKARRGSTSCAA
;
A
#
# COMPACT_ATOMS: atom_id res chain seq x y z
N MET A 1 45.99 -16.08 24.42
CA MET A 1 45.42 -15.56 23.16
C MET A 1 45.96 -14.16 22.88
N ILE A 2 47.21 -14.05 22.43
CA ILE A 2 47.88 -12.77 22.08
C ILE A 2 48.11 -12.67 20.56
N SER A 3 48.05 -13.79 19.85
CA SER A 3 48.36 -13.94 18.43
C SER A 3 47.41 -13.18 17.49
N ASN A 4 46.11 -13.11 17.81
CA ASN A 4 45.13 -12.42 16.94
C ASN A 4 45.37 -10.90 16.88
N HIS A 5 45.74 -10.28 18.00
CA HIS A 5 46.02 -8.84 18.04
C HIS A 5 47.31 -8.49 17.30
N LEU A 6 48.35 -9.34 17.38
CA LEU A 6 49.61 -9.13 16.65
C LEU A 6 49.41 -9.23 15.13
N ASN A 7 48.65 -10.23 14.67
CA ASN A 7 48.31 -10.38 13.25
C ASN A 7 47.49 -9.18 12.73
N LEU A 8 46.53 -8.68 13.52
CA LEU A 8 45.76 -7.49 13.14
C LEU A 8 46.63 -6.24 13.04
N VAL A 9 47.59 -6.06 13.95
CA VAL A 9 48.56 -4.94 13.89
C VAL A 9 49.40 -5.04 12.61
N GLU A 10 49.92 -6.22 12.27
CA GLU A 10 50.69 -6.42 11.03
C GLU A 10 49.88 -6.16 9.76
N GLN A 11 48.61 -6.58 9.74
CA GLN A 11 47.68 -6.29 8.64
C GLN A 11 47.36 -4.79 8.49
N LEU A 12 47.39 -4.02 9.59
CA LEU A 12 47.11 -2.59 9.58
C LEU A 12 48.35 -1.71 9.35
N ARG A 13 49.57 -2.25 9.46
CA ARG A 13 50.82 -1.53 9.14
C ARG A 13 50.83 -0.83 7.77
N PRO A 14 50.43 -1.47 6.65
CA PRO A 14 50.42 -0.78 5.36
C PRO A 14 49.51 0.45 5.36
N LYS A 15 48.31 0.33 5.95
CA LYS A 15 47.38 1.46 6.07
C LYS A 15 47.92 2.57 6.96
N SER A 16 48.61 2.23 8.05
CA SER A 16 49.30 3.21 8.88
C SER A 16 50.35 3.97 8.09
N ASN A 17 51.15 3.27 7.29
CA ASN A 17 52.21 3.87 6.47
C ASN A 17 51.64 4.79 5.36
N GLU A 18 50.52 4.41 4.76
CA GLU A 18 49.80 5.24 3.80
C GLU A 18 49.30 6.54 4.44
N LEU A 19 48.72 6.46 5.65
CA LEU A 19 48.26 7.63 6.38
C LEU A 19 49.42 8.56 6.78
N THR A 20 50.54 8.00 7.23
CA THR A 20 51.72 8.82 7.55
C THR A 20 52.25 9.55 6.31
N ALA A 21 52.32 8.87 5.16
CA ALA A 21 52.73 9.50 3.90
C ALA A 21 51.78 10.63 3.47
N GLN A 22 50.47 10.46 3.65
CA GLN A 22 49.48 11.51 3.36
C GLN A 22 49.61 12.72 4.29
N VAL A 23 49.86 12.49 5.59
CA VAL A 23 50.09 13.57 6.56
C VAL A 23 51.38 14.33 6.22
N GLU A 24 52.46 13.62 5.88
CA GLU A 24 53.72 14.24 5.44
C GLU A 24 53.55 15.08 4.17
N GLN A 25 52.81 14.58 3.17
CA GLN A 25 52.48 15.35 1.96
C GLN A 25 51.68 16.62 2.27
N TYR A 26 50.69 16.54 3.18
CA TYR A 26 49.89 17.69 3.59
C TYR A 26 50.72 18.75 4.31
N LEU A 27 51.63 18.34 5.20
CA LEU A 27 52.55 19.23 5.90
C LEU A 27 53.58 19.85 4.94
N ALA A 28 54.14 19.07 4.01
CA ALA A 28 55.08 19.55 3.00
C ALA A 28 54.45 20.55 2.02
N ALA A 29 53.14 20.40 1.73
CA ALA A 29 52.36 21.36 0.95
C ALA A 29 52.00 22.66 1.72
N GLY A 30 52.48 22.83 2.96
CA GLY A 30 52.23 24.00 3.79
C GLY A 30 50.95 23.93 4.63
N GLY A 31 50.32 22.75 4.73
CA GLY A 31 49.16 22.53 5.58
C GLY A 31 49.49 22.70 7.06
N LYS A 32 48.58 23.30 7.82
CA LYS A 32 48.67 23.44 9.28
C LYS A 32 47.63 22.54 9.94
N ILE A 33 47.99 21.90 11.04
CA ILE A 33 47.08 21.11 11.87
C ILE A 33 46.76 21.96 13.09
N GLU A 34 45.50 22.41 13.19
CA GLU A 34 45.02 23.17 14.35
C GLU A 34 44.36 22.20 15.34
N GLU A 35 44.85 22.20 16.58
CA GLU A 35 44.22 21.46 17.66
C GLU A 35 43.07 22.29 18.23
N ALA A 36 41.85 21.77 18.09
CA ALA A 36 40.66 22.45 18.60
C ALA A 36 40.66 22.44 20.14
N ALA A 37 40.22 23.55 20.74
CA ALA A 37 40.06 23.65 22.19
C ALA A 37 39.10 22.56 22.73
N PRO A 38 39.35 22.01 23.94
CA PRO A 38 38.53 20.95 24.51
C PRO A 38 37.08 21.41 24.70
N TYR A 39 36.14 20.61 24.17
CA TYR A 39 34.71 20.89 24.21
C TYR A 39 34.16 20.72 25.63
N ASN A 40 33.82 21.82 26.30
CA ASN A 40 33.40 21.82 27.71
C ASN A 40 31.88 21.62 27.85
N TYR A 41 31.38 20.49 27.35
CA TYR A 41 29.96 20.15 27.41
C TYR A 41 29.53 19.76 28.81
N LYS A 42 28.61 20.54 29.39
CA LYS A 42 27.92 20.17 30.64
C LYS A 42 26.52 19.63 30.27
N PRO A 43 26.25 18.33 30.47
CA PRO A 43 24.91 17.79 30.21
C PRO A 43 23.87 18.47 31.09
N LYS A 44 22.68 18.67 30.55
CA LYS A 44 21.57 19.27 31.30
C LYS A 44 21.18 18.35 32.47
N PRO A 45 20.88 18.90 33.66
CA PRO A 45 20.43 18.10 34.79
C PRO A 45 19.12 17.38 34.44
N ILE A 46 19.00 16.14 34.88
CA ILE A 46 17.80 15.32 34.69
C ILE A 46 16.70 15.93 35.57
N SER A 47 15.65 16.48 34.96
CA SER A 47 14.45 16.91 35.66
C SER A 47 13.56 15.69 35.87
N TYR A 48 13.43 15.24 37.12
CA TYR A 48 12.38 14.31 37.49
C TYR A 48 11.07 15.10 37.54
N SER A 49 10.25 14.91 36.51
CA SER A 49 8.89 15.41 36.48
C SER A 49 8.08 14.74 37.58
N ASN A 50 7.86 15.44 38.70
CA ASN A 50 6.81 15.12 39.66
C ASN A 50 5.45 15.49 39.06
N GLN A 51 5.10 14.90 37.90
CA GLN A 51 3.77 15.06 37.35
C GLN A 51 2.81 14.37 38.32
N MET A 52 2.00 15.18 38.99
CA MET A 52 0.89 14.71 39.80
C MET A 52 0.07 13.75 38.93
N PRO A 53 -0.32 12.56 39.44
CA PRO A 53 -1.09 11.63 38.64
C PRO A 53 -2.35 12.34 38.12
N PRO A 54 -2.77 12.06 36.87
CA PRO A 54 -3.95 12.69 36.29
C PRO A 54 -5.13 12.46 37.23
N ALA A 55 -5.90 13.53 37.48
CA ALA A 55 -7.02 13.49 38.42
C ALA A 55 -7.92 12.28 38.14
N PRO A 56 -8.38 11.55 39.17
CA PRO A 56 -9.21 10.37 38.98
C PRO A 56 -10.46 10.74 38.19
N LYS A 57 -10.76 9.95 37.16
CA LYS A 57 -11.95 10.16 36.32
C LYS A 57 -13.19 10.25 37.22
N PRO A 58 -14.09 11.23 37.00
CA PRO A 58 -15.30 11.34 37.80
C PRO A 58 -16.07 10.02 37.75
N PHE A 59 -16.52 9.56 38.91
CA PHE A 59 -17.34 8.36 39.02
C PHE A 59 -18.54 8.51 38.09
N VAL A 60 -18.61 7.69 37.05
CA VAL A 60 -19.79 7.65 36.19
C VAL A 60 -20.91 7.11 37.08
N ARG A 61 -21.85 7.98 37.48
CA ARG A 61 -23.06 7.54 38.18
C ARG A 61 -23.71 6.44 37.32
N ARG A 62 -24.01 5.30 37.93
CA ARG A 62 -24.72 4.19 37.28
C ARG A 62 -25.92 4.78 36.54
N ARG A 63 -25.99 4.61 35.21
CA ARG A 63 -27.15 5.05 34.44
C ARG A 63 -28.39 4.46 35.11
N VAL A 64 -29.36 5.31 35.44
CA VAL A 64 -30.68 4.86 35.91
C VAL A 64 -31.19 3.89 34.86
N GLU A 65 -31.51 2.68 35.28
CA GLU A 65 -32.00 1.63 34.40
C GLU A 65 -33.31 2.13 33.77
N ALA A 66 -33.32 2.23 32.44
CA ALA A 66 -34.52 2.69 31.74
C ALA A 66 -35.64 1.68 32.00
N PRO A 67 -36.89 2.13 32.22
CA PRO A 67 -38.01 1.21 32.39
C PRO A 67 -38.10 0.29 31.17
N PRO A 68 -38.42 -1.00 31.39
CA PRO A 68 -38.54 -1.96 30.29
C PRO A 68 -39.56 -1.45 29.27
N PRO A 69 -39.30 -1.60 27.97
CA PRO A 69 -40.25 -1.19 26.95
C PRO A 69 -41.55 -1.98 27.12
N PRO A 70 -42.72 -1.37 26.79
CA PRO A 70 -43.99 -2.08 26.82
C PRO A 70 -43.96 -3.28 25.87
N PRO A 71 -44.70 -4.37 26.17
CA PRO A 71 -44.63 -5.63 25.42
C PRO A 71 -44.89 -5.44 23.92
N ASP A 72 -45.85 -4.60 23.55
CA ASP A 72 -46.24 -4.35 22.14
C ASP A 72 -45.20 -3.55 21.34
N ALA A 73 -44.26 -2.87 22.01
CA ALA A 73 -43.25 -2.06 21.32
C ALA A 73 -42.24 -2.92 20.56
N PHE A 74 -42.07 -4.19 20.95
CA PHE A 74 -41.22 -5.12 20.22
C PHE A 74 -41.84 -5.50 18.87
N ASP A 75 -43.14 -5.81 18.88
CA ASP A 75 -43.89 -6.19 17.69
C ASP A 75 -43.98 -5.04 16.69
N ALA A 76 -44.24 -3.81 17.17
CA ALA A 76 -44.24 -2.62 16.32
C ALA A 76 -42.87 -2.38 15.63
N ARG A 77 -41.76 -2.66 16.33
CA ARG A 77 -40.40 -2.55 15.75
C ARG A 77 -40.13 -3.64 14.73
N GLN A 78 -40.58 -4.87 14.97
CA GLN A 78 -40.45 -5.96 14.00
C GLN A 78 -41.26 -5.65 12.73
N GLN A 79 -42.53 -5.25 12.88
CA GLN A 79 -43.37 -4.87 11.75
C GLN A 79 -42.78 -3.71 10.95
N ALA A 80 -42.19 -2.71 11.62
CA ALA A 80 -41.51 -1.62 10.93
C ALA A 80 -40.27 -2.11 10.14
N ARG A 81 -39.52 -3.07 10.69
CA ARG A 81 -38.36 -3.67 10.02
C ARG A 81 -38.78 -4.51 8.81
N GLU A 82 -39.86 -5.29 8.92
CA GLU A 82 -40.43 -6.07 7.81
C GLU A 82 -40.90 -5.17 6.67
N ARG A 83 -41.64 -4.11 6.97
CA ARG A 83 -42.05 -3.11 5.97
C ARG A 83 -40.86 -2.48 5.23
N LEU A 84 -39.78 -2.21 5.97
CA LEU A 84 -38.55 -1.68 5.40
C LEU A 84 -37.88 -2.71 4.48
N VAL A 85 -37.84 -3.99 4.87
CA VAL A 85 -37.33 -5.09 4.04
C VAL A 85 -38.13 -5.21 2.74
N ASP A 86 -39.46 -5.13 2.81
CA ASP A 86 -40.33 -5.20 1.64
C ASP A 86 -40.12 -4.02 0.69
N GLN A 87 -39.98 -2.81 1.24
CA GLN A 87 -39.63 -1.62 0.45
C GLN A 87 -38.27 -1.77 -0.24
N ILE A 88 -37.25 -2.25 0.48
CA ILE A 88 -35.92 -2.52 -0.09
C ILE A 88 -36.02 -3.56 -1.20
N ARG A 89 -36.78 -4.64 -0.99
CA ARG A 89 -36.95 -5.71 -1.98
C ARG A 89 -37.63 -5.22 -3.27
N GLY A 90 -38.61 -4.32 -3.16
CA GLY A 90 -39.23 -3.69 -4.33
C GLY A 90 -38.23 -2.85 -5.13
N LEU A 91 -37.42 -2.05 -4.43
CA LEU A 91 -36.46 -1.12 -5.05
C LEU A 91 -35.16 -1.79 -5.52
N SER A 92 -34.82 -2.96 -4.98
CA SER A 92 -33.52 -3.59 -5.26
C SER A 92 -33.35 -4.04 -6.70
N SER A 93 -34.45 -4.34 -7.39
CA SER A 93 -34.46 -4.78 -8.78
C SER A 93 -34.15 -3.66 -9.78
N THR A 94 -34.48 -2.41 -9.44
CA THR A 94 -34.40 -1.26 -10.33
C THR A 94 -33.26 -0.32 -9.99
N GLN A 95 -32.90 -0.19 -8.71
CA GLN A 95 -31.95 0.81 -8.23
C GLN A 95 -30.67 0.22 -7.63
N THR A 96 -29.62 1.03 -7.62
CA THR A 96 -28.37 0.69 -6.94
C THR A 96 -28.50 0.88 -5.43
N GLN A 97 -27.64 0.23 -4.65
CA GLN A 97 -27.68 0.33 -3.17
C GLN A 97 -27.63 1.78 -2.64
N VAL A 98 -26.90 2.67 -3.33
CA VAL A 98 -26.75 4.08 -2.92
C VAL A 98 -28.05 4.85 -3.15
N GLU A 99 -28.71 4.59 -4.28
CA GLU A 99 -30.01 5.19 -4.62
C GLU A 99 -31.09 4.72 -3.65
N VAL A 100 -31.16 3.40 -3.37
CA VAL A 100 -32.10 2.86 -2.38
C VAL A 100 -31.87 3.50 -1.00
N ALA A 101 -30.61 3.75 -0.62
CA ALA A 101 -30.28 4.45 0.63
C ALA A 101 -30.79 5.89 0.66
N ALA A 102 -30.69 6.61 -0.45
CA ALA A 102 -31.20 7.96 -0.56
C ALA A 102 -32.74 8.00 -0.53
N VAL A 103 -33.41 7.05 -1.20
CA VAL A 103 -34.88 6.98 -1.26
C VAL A 103 -35.48 6.58 0.10
N VAL A 104 -34.93 5.57 0.76
CA VAL A 104 -35.45 5.07 2.05
C VAL A 104 -35.00 5.96 3.23
N GLY A 105 -33.99 6.81 3.04
CA GLY A 105 -33.48 7.70 4.10
C GLY A 105 -32.67 6.97 5.18
N VAL A 106 -32.14 5.80 4.86
CA VAL A 106 -31.39 4.93 5.77
C VAL A 106 -29.94 4.82 5.31
N SER A 107 -29.00 4.66 6.25
CA SER A 107 -27.58 4.55 5.90
C SER A 107 -27.32 3.37 4.93
N ARG A 108 -26.39 3.57 3.99
CA ARG A 108 -25.96 2.53 3.04
C ARG A 108 -25.54 1.23 3.72
N LYS A 109 -24.90 1.32 4.90
CA LYS A 109 -24.46 0.16 5.68
C LYS A 109 -25.62 -0.62 6.30
N ALA A 110 -26.66 0.06 6.75
CA ALA A 110 -27.85 -0.62 7.28
C ALA A 110 -28.56 -1.40 6.17
N ILE A 111 -28.71 -0.82 4.98
CA ILE A 111 -29.26 -1.52 3.80
C ILE A 111 -28.40 -2.72 3.40
N TYR A 112 -27.07 -2.59 3.45
CA TYR A 112 -26.17 -3.72 3.22
C TYR A 112 -26.45 -4.89 4.16
N ASN A 113 -26.57 -4.61 5.47
CA ASN A 113 -26.81 -5.64 6.47
C ASN A 113 -28.17 -6.31 6.27
N ILE A 114 -29.22 -5.52 6.02
CA ILE A 114 -30.57 -6.04 5.73
C ILE A 114 -30.54 -6.92 4.47
N ALA A 115 -29.88 -6.47 3.41
CA ALA A 115 -29.77 -7.25 2.19
C ALA A 115 -28.99 -8.56 2.39
N LYS A 116 -27.93 -8.55 3.21
CA LYS A 116 -27.19 -9.76 3.58
C LYS A 116 -28.04 -10.74 4.40
N GLU A 117 -28.82 -10.23 5.36
CA GLU A 117 -29.72 -11.03 6.21
C GLU A 117 -30.85 -11.68 5.39
N HIS A 118 -31.40 -10.95 4.42
CA HIS A 118 -32.57 -11.37 3.65
C HIS A 118 -32.27 -11.84 2.21
N GLY A 119 -30.99 -12.01 1.86
CA GLY A 119 -30.55 -12.50 0.54
C GLY A 119 -30.91 -11.58 -0.64
N ILE A 120 -31.05 -10.27 -0.41
CA ILE A 120 -31.45 -9.30 -1.43
C ILE A 120 -30.22 -8.88 -2.23
N THR A 121 -30.33 -8.85 -3.55
CA THR A 121 -29.30 -8.34 -4.46
C THR A 121 -29.76 -7.06 -5.11
N PHE A 122 -28.84 -6.09 -5.26
CA PHE A 122 -29.09 -4.79 -5.88
C PHE A 122 -28.50 -4.73 -7.28
N GLN A 123 -29.01 -3.80 -8.10
CA GLN A 123 -28.36 -3.43 -9.33
C GLN A 123 -26.92 -2.94 -9.08
N ARG A 124 -26.04 -3.31 -10.00
CA ARG A 124 -24.63 -2.96 -9.90
C ARG A 124 -24.46 -1.48 -10.24
N PRO A 125 -23.74 -0.70 -9.41
CA PRO A 125 -23.44 0.69 -9.75
C PRO A 125 -22.69 0.78 -11.08
N THR A 126 -23.14 1.67 -11.96
CA THR A 126 -22.49 1.98 -13.24
C THR A 126 -21.22 2.78 -13.07
N ARG A 127 -21.13 3.60 -12.00
CA ARG A 127 -19.98 4.48 -11.72
C ARG A 127 -19.27 4.09 -10.44
N GLY A 128 -17.94 4.04 -10.50
CA GLY A 128 -17.08 3.83 -9.34
C GLY A 128 -16.83 2.36 -8.98
N GLY A 129 -15.58 2.06 -8.64
CA GLY A 129 -15.11 0.72 -8.28
C GLY A 129 -14.35 0.01 -9.40
N ALA A 130 -14.01 -1.26 -9.18
CA ALA A 130 -13.20 -2.05 -10.11
C ALA A 130 -13.87 -2.33 -11.48
N ASN A 131 -15.17 -2.06 -11.61
CA ASN A 131 -15.97 -2.37 -12.82
C ASN A 131 -16.49 -1.11 -13.52
N ASP A 132 -15.89 0.06 -13.23
CA ASP A 132 -16.24 1.31 -13.90
C ASP A 132 -15.96 1.19 -15.41
N ALA A 133 -17.00 1.33 -16.23
CA ALA A 133 -16.91 1.19 -17.68
C ALA A 133 -15.91 2.19 -18.27
N LEU A 134 -15.91 3.43 -17.76
CA LEU A 134 -14.97 4.47 -18.22
C LEU A 134 -13.51 4.08 -17.92
N ARG A 135 -13.26 3.45 -16.76
CA ARG A 135 -11.92 2.98 -16.40
C ARG A 135 -11.48 1.82 -17.29
N LYS A 136 -12.41 0.95 -17.67
CA LYS A 136 -12.15 -0.16 -18.60
C LYS A 136 -11.84 0.38 -20.00
N GLU A 137 -12.67 1.28 -20.53
CA GLU A 137 -12.43 1.95 -21.81
C GLU A 137 -11.09 2.68 -21.84
N GLN A 138 -10.72 3.39 -20.77
CA GLN A 138 -9.40 4.03 -20.67
C GLN A 138 -8.24 3.03 -20.60
N ALA A 139 -8.45 1.85 -20.01
CA ALA A 139 -7.45 0.79 -20.00
C ALA A 139 -7.30 0.21 -21.42
N ASP A 140 -8.41 -0.11 -22.08
CA ASP A 140 -8.45 -0.65 -23.44
C ASP A 140 -7.82 0.32 -24.46
N ALA A 141 -8.08 1.63 -24.31
CA ALA A 141 -7.45 2.66 -25.14
C ALA A 141 -5.93 2.79 -24.93
N ARG A 142 -5.43 2.54 -23.71
CA ARG A 142 -3.98 2.48 -23.45
C ARG A 142 -3.38 1.21 -24.01
N ASP A 143 -4.09 0.09 -23.90
CA ASP A 143 -3.64 -1.20 -24.41
C ASP A 143 -3.53 -1.21 -25.94
N ALA A 144 -4.46 -0.55 -26.65
CA ALA A 144 -4.36 -0.37 -28.09
C ALA A 144 -3.06 0.33 -28.51
N LYS A 145 -2.67 1.41 -27.80
CA LYS A 145 -1.39 2.11 -28.04
C LYS A 145 -0.18 1.22 -27.74
N TYR A 146 -0.27 0.37 -26.72
CA TYR A 146 0.78 -0.60 -26.43
C TYR A 146 0.86 -1.68 -27.49
N ALA A 147 -0.26 -2.17 -28.02
CA ALA A 147 -0.31 -3.18 -29.07
C ALA A 147 0.43 -2.72 -30.34
N GLU A 148 0.21 -1.47 -30.77
CA GLU A 148 0.94 -0.86 -31.90
C GLU A 148 2.45 -0.86 -31.65
N ARG A 149 2.88 -0.43 -30.46
CA ARG A 149 4.31 -0.43 -30.08
C ARG A 149 4.90 -1.83 -29.98
N ILE A 150 4.13 -2.80 -29.47
CA ILE A 150 4.55 -4.21 -29.38
C ILE A 150 4.76 -4.78 -30.78
N ARG A 151 3.89 -4.48 -31.76
CA ARG A 151 4.08 -4.88 -33.17
C ARG A 151 5.36 -4.27 -33.74
N ALA A 152 5.59 -2.97 -33.54
CA ALA A 152 6.83 -2.32 -33.98
C ALA A 152 8.09 -2.94 -33.34
N PHE A 153 8.03 -3.30 -32.05
CA PHE A 153 9.14 -3.97 -31.38
C PHE A 153 9.34 -5.43 -31.80
N MET A 154 8.28 -6.10 -32.24
CA MET A 154 8.35 -7.43 -32.82
C MET A 154 9.09 -7.41 -34.16
N GLU A 155 8.78 -6.45 -35.02
CA GLU A 155 9.47 -6.24 -36.31
C GLU A 155 10.97 -5.94 -36.11
N LEU A 156 11.31 -5.21 -35.06
CA LEU A 156 12.70 -4.93 -34.68
C LEU A 156 13.43 -6.11 -34.02
N GLY A 157 12.76 -7.26 -33.83
CA GLY A 157 13.36 -8.47 -33.24
C GLY A 157 13.68 -8.35 -31.75
N ILE A 158 13.03 -7.43 -31.03
CA ILE A 158 13.29 -7.21 -29.60
C ILE A 158 12.72 -8.37 -28.77
N THR A 159 13.45 -8.81 -27.75
CA THR A 159 12.95 -9.87 -26.87
C THR A 159 11.81 -9.38 -25.97
N ARG A 160 10.91 -10.28 -25.56
CA ARG A 160 9.79 -9.96 -24.66
C ARG A 160 10.20 -9.24 -23.38
N ARG A 161 11.31 -9.66 -22.74
CA ARG A 161 11.83 -9.01 -21.52
C ARG A 161 12.23 -7.56 -21.78
N GLN A 162 12.91 -7.31 -22.90
CA GLN A 162 13.31 -5.95 -23.30
C GLN A 162 12.10 -5.11 -23.68
N CYS A 163 11.10 -5.69 -24.36
CA CYS A 163 9.86 -5.01 -24.71
C CYS A 163 9.10 -4.56 -23.44
N CYS A 164 8.92 -5.43 -22.45
CA CYS A 164 8.34 -5.08 -21.16
C CYS A 164 9.11 -3.96 -20.44
N GLY A 165 10.44 -4.00 -20.48
CA GLY A 165 11.30 -2.96 -19.91
C GLY A 165 11.15 -1.61 -20.62
N LYS A 166 11.16 -1.59 -21.96
CA LYS A 166 11.01 -0.38 -22.78
C LYS A 166 9.62 0.25 -22.66
N LEU A 167 8.57 -0.57 -22.50
CA LEU A 167 7.20 -0.12 -22.32
C LEU A 167 6.84 0.17 -20.85
N ALA A 168 7.74 -0.13 -19.91
CA ALA A 168 7.51 -0.04 -18.46
C ALA A 168 6.23 -0.76 -18.00
N ILE A 169 5.95 -1.94 -18.57
CA ILE A 169 4.77 -2.77 -18.26
C ILE A 169 5.18 -4.10 -17.64
N GLY A 170 4.33 -4.60 -16.73
CA GLY A 170 4.51 -5.92 -16.12
C GLY A 170 4.16 -7.07 -17.07
N ASN A 171 4.72 -8.25 -16.83
CA ASN A 171 4.54 -9.41 -17.71
C ASN A 171 3.07 -9.84 -17.88
N LYS A 172 2.26 -9.77 -16.81
CA LYS A 172 0.82 -10.07 -16.87
C LYS A 172 0.04 -9.09 -17.76
N ALA A 173 0.42 -7.80 -17.73
CA ALA A 173 -0.21 -6.80 -18.59
C ALA A 173 0.16 -7.05 -20.05
N PHE A 174 1.42 -7.41 -20.33
CA PHE A 174 1.89 -7.78 -21.66
C PHE A 174 1.15 -9.00 -22.24
N GLU A 175 0.96 -10.07 -21.46
CA GLU A 175 0.17 -11.24 -21.89
C GLU A 175 -1.28 -10.89 -22.20
N ARG A 176 -1.90 -10.08 -21.35
CA ARG A 176 -3.28 -9.62 -21.57
C ARG A 176 -3.42 -8.82 -22.86
N ILE A 177 -2.47 -7.92 -23.15
CA ILE A 177 -2.49 -7.08 -24.36
C ILE A 177 -2.31 -7.96 -25.60
N ILE A 178 -1.36 -8.89 -25.59
CA ILE A 178 -1.15 -9.82 -26.71
C ILE A 178 -2.39 -10.67 -26.99
N ALA A 179 -2.99 -11.23 -25.94
CA ALA A 179 -4.20 -12.04 -26.07
C ALA A 179 -5.41 -11.22 -26.53
N ALA A 180 -5.52 -9.95 -26.14
CA ALA A 180 -6.63 -9.08 -26.54
C ALA A 180 -6.51 -8.54 -27.98
N HIS A 181 -5.29 -8.49 -28.53
CA HIS A 181 -5.01 -7.93 -29.86
C HIS A 181 -4.46 -8.95 -30.86
N ASP A 182 -4.55 -10.24 -30.53
CA ASP A 182 -4.12 -11.40 -31.34
C ASP A 182 -2.69 -11.26 -31.90
N ILE A 183 -1.73 -10.86 -31.06
CA ILE A 183 -0.32 -10.69 -31.46
C ILE A 183 0.49 -11.93 -31.08
N ASP A 184 0.93 -12.75 -32.04
CA ASP A 184 1.80 -13.88 -31.74
C ASP A 184 3.26 -13.45 -31.52
N TYR A 185 3.57 -13.06 -30.27
CA TYR A 185 4.92 -12.65 -29.89
C TYR A 185 5.76 -13.86 -29.47
N PRO A 186 6.99 -14.05 -30.00
CA PRO A 186 7.81 -15.21 -29.68
C PRO A 186 8.05 -15.35 -28.18
N LYS A 187 7.69 -16.51 -27.62
CA LYS A 187 7.94 -16.83 -26.21
C LYS A 187 9.45 -16.91 -25.97
N ALA A 188 9.92 -16.26 -24.90
CA ALA A 188 11.29 -16.40 -24.45
C ALA A 188 11.56 -17.89 -24.17
N ARG A 189 12.48 -18.49 -24.92
CA ARG A 189 12.99 -19.83 -24.58
C ARG A 189 13.68 -19.72 -23.23
N ARG A 190 13.44 -20.68 -22.33
CA ARG A 190 14.26 -20.79 -21.11
C ARG A 190 15.71 -20.83 -21.56
N GLY A 191 16.52 -19.87 -21.11
CA GLY A 191 17.94 -19.91 -21.40
C GLY A 191 18.48 -21.27 -20.99
N SER A 192 19.25 -21.92 -21.86
CA SER A 192 20.01 -23.09 -21.46
C SER A 192 20.79 -22.72 -20.20
N THR A 193 20.69 -23.53 -19.15
CA THR A 193 21.63 -23.48 -18.04
C THR A 193 22.98 -23.98 -18.57
N SER A 194 23.68 -23.16 -19.34
CA SER A 194 25.04 -23.42 -19.78
C SER A 194 25.98 -22.53 -18.98
N CYS A 195 26.22 -22.93 -17.74
CA CYS A 195 27.51 -22.74 -17.08
C CYS A 195 28.03 -24.14 -16.77
N ALA A 196 28.68 -24.75 -17.76
CA ALA A 196 29.64 -25.81 -17.57
C ALA A 196 30.96 -25.30 -18.14
N ALA A 197 31.76 -24.68 -17.28
CA ALA A 197 33.21 -24.53 -17.31
C ALA A 197 33.62 -23.74 -16.06
#